data_AF-A0A968K9W5-F1
#
_entry.id   AF-A0A968K9W5-F1
#
_cell.length_a   1.000
_cell.length_b   1.000
_cell.length_c   1.000
_cell.angle_alpha   90.00
_cell.angle_beta   90.00
_cell.angle_gamma   90.00
#
_symmetry.space_group_name_H-M   'P 1'
#
loop_
_entity.id
_entity.type
_entity.pdbx_description
1 polymer ?
#
loop_
_entity_poly.entity_id
_entity_poly.type
_entity_poly.pdbx_seq_one_letter_code
_entity_poly.pdbx_strand_id
1 'polypeptide(L)'
;MEGPRYAVVINLDYERYPDRQCSLLWREIEVRMVAAGFRCDGRIFTIDRPADEACRLAREAIESVEAHLDFHRRRIYNYLREFYGFDLACATDLTLPPAEGIELEEPGPTSP
;
A
#
# COMPACT_ATOMS: atom_id res chain seq x y z
N MET A 1 -9.82 -18.67 -3.83
CA MET A 1 -10.12 -17.43 -4.54
C MET A 1 -9.23 -16.37 -3.93
N GLU A 2 -8.13 -16.02 -4.61
CA GLU A 2 -7.42 -14.78 -4.29
C GLU A 2 -8.33 -13.65 -4.75
N GLY A 3 -8.80 -12.83 -3.81
CA GLY A 3 -9.63 -11.68 -4.11
C GLY A 3 -8.81 -10.60 -4.83
N PRO A 4 -9.48 -9.59 -5.43
CA PRO A 4 -8.78 -8.45 -6.01
C PRO A 4 -7.97 -7.76 -4.92
N ARG A 5 -6.65 -7.76 -5.09
CA ARG A 5 -5.72 -7.22 -4.11
C ARG A 5 -5.29 -5.85 -4.61
N TYR A 6 -5.77 -4.81 -3.95
CA TYR A 6 -5.43 -3.43 -4.29
C TYR A 6 -4.37 -2.92 -3.31
N ALA A 7 -3.43 -2.14 -3.81
CA ALA A 7 -2.38 -1.50 -3.02
C ALA A 7 -2.51 0.03 -3.09
N VAL A 8 -2.18 0.68 -1.99
CA VAL A 8 -2.12 2.14 -1.85
C VAL A 8 -0.75 2.49 -1.29
N VAL A 9 0.00 3.34 -1.99
CA VAL A 9 1.27 3.86 -1.55
C VAL A 9 1.05 5.20 -0.89
N ILE A 10 1.62 5.37 0.30
CA ILE A 10 1.62 6.64 1.02
C ILE A 10 3.05 6.97 1.41
N ASN A 11 3.49 8.18 1.08
CA ASN A 11 4.77 8.70 1.54
C ASN A 11 4.62 10.15 1.99
N LEU A 12 5.29 10.49 3.09
CA LEU A 12 5.32 11.85 3.62
C LEU A 12 6.50 12.63 3.06
N ASP A 13 6.38 13.96 3.02
CA ASP A 13 7.42 14.88 2.59
C ASP A 13 8.38 15.17 3.76
N TYR A 14 9.27 14.21 4.03
CA TYR A 14 10.32 14.34 5.04
C TYR A 14 11.40 15.37 4.68
N GLU A 15 11.43 15.85 3.43
CA GLU A 15 12.38 16.88 2.98
C GLU A 15 11.91 18.27 3.40
N ARG A 16 10.59 18.49 3.36
CA ARG A 16 9.97 19.77 3.69
C ARG A 16 9.59 19.91 5.17
N TYR A 17 9.35 18.82 5.87
CA TYR A 17 8.82 18.84 7.23
C TYR A 17 9.73 18.12 8.24
N PRO A 18 9.72 18.52 9.53
CA PRO A 18 10.55 17.88 10.55
C PRO A 18 10.20 16.40 10.75
N ASP A 19 11.23 15.56 10.87
CA ASP A 19 11.10 14.11 11.05
C ASP A 19 10.15 13.72 12.19
N ARG A 20 10.26 14.37 13.35
CA ARG A 20 9.39 14.10 14.50
C ARG A 20 7.91 14.33 14.17
N GLN A 21 7.59 15.34 13.37
CA GLN A 21 6.22 15.63 12.98
C GLN A 21 5.71 14.59 11.97
N CYS A 22 6.52 14.26 10.96
CA CYS A 22 6.18 13.23 9.99
C CYS A 22 6.00 11.85 10.65
N SER A 23 6.85 11.49 11.62
CA SER A 23 6.74 10.23 12.36
C SER A 23 5.44 10.13 13.16
N LEU A 24 5.01 11.22 13.80
CA LEU A 24 3.73 11.27 14.51
C LEU A 24 2.55 11.16 13.55
N LEU A 25 2.60 11.89 12.43
CA LEU A 25 1.56 11.83 11.40
C LEU A 25 1.48 10.45 10.75
N TRP A 26 2.63 9.83 10.48
CA TRP A 26 2.71 8.49 9.90
C TRP A 26 2.01 7.45 10.78
N ARG A 27 2.25 7.48 12.09
CA ARG A 27 1.59 6.56 13.03
C ARG A 27 0.07 6.72 13.01
N GLU A 28 -0.43 7.95 12.93
CA GLU A 28 -1.87 8.19 12.84
C GLU A 28 -2.45 7.68 11.52
N ILE A 29 -1.77 7.91 10.39
CA ILE A 29 -2.15 7.37 9.08
C ILE A 29 -2.21 5.84 9.14
N GLU A 30 -1.17 5.20 9.67
CA GLU A 30 -1.09 3.75 9.80
C GLU A 30 -2.27 3.20 10.61
N VAL A 31 -2.56 3.79 11.77
CA VAL A 31 -3.70 3.40 12.61
C VAL A 31 -5.03 3.50 11.85
N ARG A 32 -5.26 4.61 11.12
CA ARG A 32 -6.52 4.79 10.37
C ARG A 32 -6.63 3.86 9.17
N MET A 33 -5.55 3.65 8.43
CA MET A 33 -5.53 2.72 7.29
C MET A 33 -5.78 1.29 7.76
N VAL A 34 -5.14 0.86 8.85
CA VAL A 34 -5.38 -0.46 9.44
C VAL A 34 -6.82 -0.60 9.95
N ALA A 35 -7.37 0.42 10.60
CA ALA A 35 -8.77 0.43 11.02
C ALA A 35 -9.76 0.38 9.84
N ALA A 36 -9.39 0.91 8.68
CA ALA A 36 -10.15 0.82 7.43
C ALA A 36 -10.03 -0.54 6.72
N GLY A 37 -9.24 -1.47 7.27
CA GLY A 37 -9.09 -2.84 6.77
C GLY A 37 -7.86 -3.07 5.90
N PHE A 38 -6.96 -2.09 5.77
CA PHE A 38 -5.70 -2.29 5.08
C PHE A 38 -4.68 -3.03 5.95
N ARG A 39 -3.78 -3.76 5.30
CA ARG A 39 -2.53 -4.27 5.90
C ARG A 39 -1.39 -3.33 5.54
N CYS A 40 -0.60 -2.91 6.51
CA CYS A 40 0.57 -2.06 6.34
C CYS A 40 1.81 -2.92 6.08
N ASP A 41 2.56 -2.62 5.01
CA ASP A 41 3.89 -3.14 4.72
C ASP A 41 4.79 -1.97 4.30
N GLY A 42 5.55 -1.43 5.27
CA GLY A 42 6.37 -0.25 5.06
C GLY A 42 5.52 0.96 4.64
N ARG A 43 5.62 1.37 3.36
CA ARG A 43 4.85 2.50 2.78
C ARG A 43 3.64 2.07 1.97
N ILE A 44 3.41 0.75 1.87
CA ILE A 44 2.40 0.15 1.02
C ILE A 44 1.28 -0.41 1.92
N PHE A 45 0.06 -0.01 1.63
CA PHE A 45 -1.15 -0.49 2.28
C PHE A 45 -1.91 -1.38 1.32
N THR A 46 -2.16 -2.64 1.69
CA THR A 46 -2.85 -3.61 0.82
C THR A 46 -4.21 -4.00 1.38
N ILE A 47 -5.20 -4.20 0.51
CA ILE A 47 -6.55 -4.61 0.90
C ILE A 47 -7.13 -5.58 -0.13
N ASP A 48 -7.96 -6.52 0.33
CA ASP A 48 -8.70 -7.47 -0.51
C ASP A 48 -10.07 -6.89 -0.86
N ARG A 49 -10.07 -5.84 -1.71
CA ARG A 49 -11.26 -5.08 -2.12
C ARG A 49 -11.08 -4.55 -3.56
N PRO A 50 -12.18 -4.32 -4.29
CA PRO A 50 -12.14 -3.63 -5.58
C PRO A 50 -11.47 -2.25 -5.49
N ALA A 51 -10.87 -1.81 -6.60
CA ALA A 51 -10.11 -0.57 -6.68
C ALA A 51 -10.92 0.68 -6.24
N ASP A 52 -12.19 0.77 -6.62
CA ASP A 52 -13.06 1.90 -6.26
C ASP A 52 -13.29 1.97 -4.75
N GLU A 53 -13.61 0.83 -4.13
CA GLU A 53 -13.84 0.72 -2.69
C GLU A 53 -12.55 0.99 -1.91
N ALA A 54 -11.43 0.39 -2.33
CA ALA A 54 -10.12 0.60 -1.73
C ALA A 54 -9.70 2.09 -1.80
N CYS A 55 -9.84 2.72 -2.97
CA CYS A 55 -9.50 4.14 -3.14
C CYS A 55 -10.39 5.04 -2.28
N ARG A 56 -11.67 4.73 -2.14
CA ARG A 56 -12.58 5.48 -1.26
C ARG A 56 -12.17 5.34 0.20
N LEU A 57 -11.98 4.11 0.68
CA LEU A 57 -11.57 3.83 2.06
C LEU A 57 -10.24 4.50 2.43
N ALA A 58 -9.27 4.48 1.53
CA ALA A 58 -7.98 5.14 1.75
C ALA A 58 -8.14 6.66 1.89
N ARG A 59 -8.96 7.29 1.04
CA ARG A 59 -9.24 8.74 1.15
C ARG A 59 -9.96 9.07 2.45
N GLU A 60 -10.99 8.31 2.80
CA GLU A 60 -11.73 8.49 4.06
C GLU A 60 -10.81 8.32 5.28
N ALA A 61 -9.90 7.34 5.25
CA ALA A 61 -8.91 7.15 6.31
C ALA A 61 -8.00 8.38 6.47
N ILE A 62 -7.46 8.92 5.37
CA ILE A 62 -6.60 10.10 5.37
C ILE A 62 -7.36 11.36 5.84
N GLU A 63 -8.58 11.57 5.34
CA GLU A 63 -9.43 12.68 5.76
C GLU A 63 -9.80 12.59 7.25
N SER A 64 -9.95 11.38 7.79
CA SER A 64 -10.24 11.17 9.21
C SER A 64 -9.07 11.56 10.13
N VAL A 65 -7.82 11.49 9.63
CA VAL A 65 -6.64 11.97 10.39
C VAL A 65 -6.71 13.49 10.60
N GLU A 66 -7.26 14.24 9.64
CA GLU A 66 -7.41 15.70 9.79
C GLU A 66 -8.36 16.08 10.93
N ALA A 67 -9.40 15.27 11.17
CA ALA A 67 -10.40 15.55 12.19
C ALA A 67 -9.85 15.46 13.63
N HIS A 68 -8.71 14.78 13.83
CA HIS A 68 -8.24 14.41 15.16
C HIS A 68 -7.06 15.24 15.69
N LEU A 69 -6.49 16.12 14.87
CA LEU A 69 -5.18 16.74 15.15
C LEU A 69 -5.16 18.28 15.02
N ASP A 70 -6.31 18.97 14.98
CA ASP A 70 -6.38 20.41 14.70
C ASP A 70 -5.64 20.83 13.40
N PHE A 71 -5.37 19.86 12.52
CA PHE A 71 -4.89 20.12 11.17
C PHE A 71 -6.07 20.68 10.40
N HIS A 72 -6.20 22.00 10.34
CA HIS A 72 -7.23 22.70 9.58
C HIS A 72 -7.40 22.12 8.17
N ARG A 73 -8.32 21.16 8.02
CA ARG A 73 -9.12 20.64 6.88
C ARG A 73 -8.53 20.57 5.46
N ARG A 74 -7.25 20.90 5.27
CA ARG A 74 -6.51 20.98 3.99
C ARG A 74 -5.00 20.81 4.18
N ARG A 75 -4.56 20.30 5.34
CA ARG A 75 -3.13 20.29 5.69
C ARG A 75 -2.49 18.94 5.45
N ILE A 76 -3.19 17.82 5.66
CA ILE A 76 -2.55 16.51 5.56
C ILE A 76 -2.00 16.24 4.17
N TYR A 77 -2.75 16.62 3.12
CA TYR A 77 -2.31 16.47 1.74
C TYR A 77 -1.03 17.25 1.42
N ASN A 78 -0.70 18.32 2.16
CA ASN A 78 0.56 19.03 1.97
C ASN A 78 1.76 18.26 2.54
N TYR A 79 1.53 17.37 3.51
CA TYR A 79 2.55 16.49 4.05
C TYR A 79 2.72 15.23 3.21
N LEU A 80 1.82 14.93 2.26
CA LEU A 80 1.92 13.77 1.40
C LEU A 80 2.79 14.11 0.19
N ARG A 81 3.91 13.39 0.04
CA ARG A 81 4.73 13.44 -1.17
C ARG A 81 4.18 12.51 -2.25
N GLU A 82 3.74 11.33 -1.84
CA GLU A 82 3.21 10.30 -2.73
C GLU A 82 1.91 9.75 -2.14
N PHE A 83 0.85 9.74 -2.93
CA PHE A 83 -0.42 9.11 -2.56
C PHE A 83 -1.14 8.61 -3.81
N TYR A 84 -1.00 7.31 -4.09
CA TYR A 84 -1.59 6.68 -5.27
C TYR A 84 -1.90 5.22 -5.00
N GLY A 85 -2.78 4.62 -5.82
CA GLY A 85 -3.13 3.21 -5.74
C GLY A 85 -2.87 2.47 -7.03
N PHE A 86 -2.67 1.17 -6.94
CA PHE A 86 -2.48 0.27 -8.08
C PHE A 86 -3.00 -1.14 -7.77
N ASP A 87 -3.31 -1.89 -8.82
CA ASP A 87 -3.68 -3.29 -8.71
C ASP A 87 -2.43 -4.15 -8.52
N LEU A 88 -2.37 -4.98 -7.48
CA LEU A 88 -1.23 -5.86 -7.23
C LEU A 88 -1.04 -6.90 -8.33
N ALA A 89 -2.06 -7.22 -9.11
CA ALA A 89 -1.92 -8.07 -10.29
C ALA A 89 -0.98 -7.46 -11.35
N CYS A 90 -0.77 -6.14 -11.32
CA CYS A 90 0.18 -5.46 -12.19
C CYS A 90 1.59 -5.34 -11.59
N ALA A 91 1.81 -5.78 -10.35
CA ALA A 91 3.11 -5.76 -9.71
C ALA A 91 3.91 -7.02 -10.08
N THR A 92 5.18 -6.84 -10.45
CA THR A 92 6.11 -7.95 -10.69
C THR A 92 7.16 -7.95 -9.59
N ASP A 93 7.35 -9.11 -8.95
CA ASP A 93 8.42 -9.30 -7.98
C ASP A 93 9.74 -9.56 -8.72
N LEU A 94 10.66 -8.60 -8.65
CA LEU A 94 11.98 -8.69 -9.29
C LEU A 94 13.01 -9.46 -8.44
N THR A 95 12.66 -9.86 -7.22
CA THR A 95 13.51 -10.74 -6.39
C THR A 95 13.40 -12.19 -6.80
N LEU A 96 12.32 -12.54 -7.50
CA LEU A 96 12.16 -13.84 -8.14
C LEU A 96 12.88 -13.83 -9.50
N PRO A 97 13.55 -14.93 -9.86
CA PRO A 97 14.09 -15.07 -11.20
C PRO A 97 12.93 -14.95 -12.23
N PRO A 98 13.20 -14.40 -13.42
CA PRO A 98 12.19 -14.31 -14.47
C PRO A 98 11.63 -15.71 -14.77
N ALA A 99 10.30 -15.82 -14.86
CA ALA A 99 9.62 -17.09 -15.08
C ALA A 99 9.85 -17.68 -16.48
N GLU A 100 10.50 -16.94 -17.40
CA GLU A 100 10.96 -17.46 -18.69
C GLU A 100 12.18 -18.37 -18.50
N GLY A 101 11.94 -19.68 -18.39
CA GLY A 101 13.00 -20.69 -18.44
C GLY A 101 12.91 -21.85 -17.44
N ILE A 102 11.80 -22.03 -16.72
CA ILE A 102 11.60 -23.25 -15.94
C ILE A 102 11.21 -24.38 -16.91
N GLU A 103 12.19 -24.96 -17.60
CA GLU A 103 12.07 -26.28 -18.20
C GLU A 103 11.88 -27.29 -17.07
N LEU A 104 10.64 -27.74 -16.89
CA LEU A 104 10.35 -28.92 -16.09
C LEU A 104 10.99 -30.09 -16.81
N GLU A 105 12.15 -30.55 -16.31
CA GLU A 105 12.71 -31.83 -16.74
C GLU A 105 11.71 -32.92 -16.30
N GLU A 106 10.94 -33.44 -17.28
CA GLU A 106 10.06 -34.57 -17.07
C GLU A 106 10.94 -35.75 -16.62
N PRO A 107 10.63 -36.43 -15.49
CA PRO A 107 11.41 -37.58 -15.07
C PRO A 107 11.34 -38.63 -16.18
N GLY A 108 12.49 -38.85 -16.82
CA GLY A 108 12.60 -39.75 -17.97
C GLY A 108 12.04 -41.14 -17.67
N PRO A 109 11.53 -41.86 -18.69
CA PRO A 109 10.84 -43.12 -18.48
C PRO A 109 11.75 -44.12 -17.77
N THR A 110 11.37 -44.51 -16.56
CA THR A 110 11.92 -45.69 -15.89
C THR A 110 11.76 -46.88 -16.83
N SER A 111 12.87 -47.32 -17.42
CA SER A 111 12.91 -48.52 -18.25
C SER A 111 12.72 -49.77 -17.38
N PRO A 112 12.06 -50.81 -17.91
CA PRO A 112 11.59 -51.98 -17.17
C PRO A 112 12.70 -52.94 -16.72
#